data_AF-A0A951A0N9-F1
#
_entry.id   AF-A0A951A0N9-F1
#
_cell.length_a   1.000
_cell.length_b   1.000
_cell.length_c   1.000
_cell.angle_alpha   90.00
_cell.angle_beta   90.00
_cell.angle_gamma   90.00
#
_symmetry.space_group_name_H-M   'P 1'
#
loop_
_entity.id
_entity.type
_entity.pdbx_description
1 polymer ?
#
loop_
_entity_poly.entity_id
_entity_poly.type
_entity_poly.pdbx_seq_one_letter_code
_entity_poly.pdbx_strand_id
1 'polypeptide(L)'
;MVSGSYAAALVEWREIIGQIYREIRATHEADPRRAWERFRERRDSLYKHHTCSALTEAEKLQFDGFPNYAYDPVFCFIGEIEYAASENVYTSRISEAELPYRKIAVAKFCYFGKEYALDVYWLDIYGGGIWIPVGDETNGETTYPGGRYLFDTCKGANLGIGEDGGNILL
;
A
#
# COMPACT_ATOMS: atom_id res chain seq x y z
N MET A 1 10.60 13.21 -20.43
CA MET A 1 11.44 12.02 -20.69
C MET A 1 12.14 11.65 -19.38
N VAL A 2 12.10 10.40 -18.95
CA VAL A 2 12.73 9.94 -17.70
C VAL A 2 14.25 9.87 -17.90
N SER A 3 15.05 10.46 -17.01
CA SER A 3 16.51 10.38 -17.10
C SER A 3 17.02 9.00 -16.67
N GLY A 4 18.18 8.59 -17.19
CA GLY A 4 18.80 7.32 -16.80
C GLY A 4 19.15 7.24 -15.30
N SER A 5 19.60 8.36 -14.72
CA SER A 5 19.90 8.44 -13.29
C SER A 5 18.65 8.31 -12.42
N TYR A 6 17.53 8.93 -12.83
CA TYR A 6 16.26 8.76 -12.14
C TYR A 6 15.76 7.32 -12.24
N ALA A 7 15.88 6.69 -13.42
CA ALA A 7 15.46 5.31 -13.61
C ALA A 7 16.25 4.35 -12.69
N ALA A 8 17.56 4.54 -12.55
CA ALA A 8 18.39 3.76 -11.63
C ALA A 8 17.97 3.97 -10.16
N ALA A 9 17.77 5.22 -9.74
CA ALA A 9 17.30 5.52 -8.39
C ALA A 9 15.90 4.93 -8.12
N LEU A 10 15.01 4.90 -9.12
CA LEU A 10 13.68 4.33 -8.96
C LEU A 10 13.73 2.80 -8.76
N VAL A 11 14.70 2.11 -9.35
CA VAL A 11 14.93 0.68 -9.08
C VAL A 11 15.28 0.47 -7.62
N GLU A 12 16.27 1.21 -7.10
CA GLU A 12 16.67 1.15 -5.69
C GLU A 12 15.50 1.45 -4.75
N TRP A 13 14.72 2.50 -5.03
CA TRP A 13 13.52 2.83 -4.27
C TRP A 13 12.56 1.63 -4.16
N ARG A 14 12.26 0.97 -5.29
CA ARG A 14 11.33 -0.16 -5.35
C ARG A 14 11.89 -1.38 -4.61
N GLU A 15 13.20 -1.63 -4.69
CA GLU A 15 13.85 -2.68 -3.92
C GLU A 15 13.74 -2.43 -2.41
N ILE A 16 13.97 -1.19 -1.96
CA ILE A 16 13.84 -0.83 -0.54
C ILE A 16 12.39 -0.99 -0.06
N ILE A 17 11.40 -0.52 -0.83
CA ILE A 17 9.98 -0.72 -0.50
C ILE A 17 9.67 -2.23 -0.39
N GLY A 18 10.09 -3.03 -1.36
CA GLY A 18 9.90 -4.48 -1.31
C GLY A 18 10.54 -5.14 -0.08
N GLN A 19 11.72 -4.68 0.34
CA GLN A 19 12.39 -5.15 1.56
C GLN A 19 11.62 -4.76 2.83
N ILE A 20 11.10 -3.53 2.92
CA ILE A 20 10.30 -3.06 4.05
C ILE A 20 9.07 -3.97 4.25
N TYR A 21 8.32 -4.25 3.18
CA TYR A 21 7.15 -5.11 3.27
C TYR A 21 7.52 -6.58 3.53
N ARG A 22 8.66 -7.06 3.02
CA ARG A 22 9.17 -8.40 3.36
C ARG A 22 9.50 -8.51 4.85
N GLU A 23 10.12 -7.49 5.42
CA GLU A 23 10.46 -7.45 6.85
C GLU A 23 9.20 -7.47 7.72
N ILE A 24 8.16 -6.69 7.38
CA ILE A 24 6.86 -6.75 8.06
C ILE A 24 6.35 -8.20 8.08
N ARG A 25 6.24 -8.84 6.91
CA ARG A 25 5.73 -10.23 6.82
C ARG A 25 6.55 -11.22 7.64
N ALA A 26 7.86 -11.03 7.73
CA ALA A 26 8.76 -11.93 8.46
C ALA A 26 8.76 -11.71 9.98
N THR A 27 8.37 -10.53 10.47
CA THR A 27 8.54 -10.13 11.88
C THR A 27 7.24 -9.85 12.61
N HIS A 28 6.14 -9.60 11.89
CA HIS A 28 4.87 -9.19 12.47
C HIS A 28 4.31 -10.23 13.46
N GLU A 29 4.37 -11.53 13.16
CA GLU A 29 3.85 -12.57 14.06
C GLU A 29 4.58 -12.59 15.42
N ALA A 30 5.88 -12.31 15.43
CA ALA A 30 6.69 -12.32 16.64
C ALA A 30 6.49 -11.07 17.50
N ASP A 31 6.46 -9.88 16.87
CA ASP A 31 6.22 -8.60 17.55
C ASP A 31 5.57 -7.59 16.59
N PRO A 32 4.22 -7.54 16.55
CA PRO A 32 3.49 -6.68 15.61
C PRO A 32 3.79 -5.19 15.80
N ARG A 33 3.91 -4.74 17.05
CA ARG A 33 4.19 -3.34 17.38
C ARG A 33 5.60 -2.97 16.91
N ARG A 34 6.58 -3.83 17.13
CA ARG A 34 7.95 -3.58 16.67
C ARG A 34 8.05 -3.61 15.15
N ALA A 35 7.37 -4.52 14.48
CA ALA A 35 7.29 -4.55 13.02
C ALA A 35 6.73 -3.24 12.45
N TRP A 36 5.67 -2.70 13.08
CA TRP A 36 5.10 -1.40 12.72
C TRP A 36 6.05 -0.22 12.95
N GLU A 37 6.72 -0.16 14.11
CA GLU A 37 7.72 0.87 14.39
C GLU A 37 8.84 0.85 13.35
N ARG A 38 9.35 -0.34 13.01
CA ARG A 38 10.38 -0.52 11.97
C ARG A 38 9.89 -0.08 10.60
N PHE A 39 8.65 -0.42 10.23
CA PHE A 39 8.05 0.07 8.99
C PHE A 39 8.08 1.59 8.91
N ARG A 40 7.64 2.27 9.98
CA ARG A 40 7.64 3.74 10.06
C ARG A 40 9.04 4.31 9.95
N GLU A 41 9.97 3.84 10.79
CA GLU A 41 11.37 4.28 10.81
C GLU A 41 12.01 4.18 9.42
N ARG A 42 11.84 3.04 8.74
CA ARG A 42 12.42 2.79 7.42
C ARG A 42 11.75 3.64 6.33
N ARG A 43 10.43 3.80 6.37
CA ARG A 43 9.69 4.67 5.44
C ARG A 43 10.10 6.12 5.61
N ASP A 44 10.16 6.61 6.85
CA ASP A 44 10.57 7.98 7.14
C ASP A 44 12.01 8.24 6.67
N SER A 45 12.94 7.33 6.95
CA SER A 45 14.32 7.41 6.46
C SER A 45 14.40 7.43 4.93
N LEU A 46 13.62 6.58 4.26
CA LEU A 46 13.61 6.51 2.79
C LEU A 46 13.14 7.85 2.19
N TYR A 47 12.06 8.44 2.70
CA TYR A 47 11.56 9.72 2.20
C TYR A 47 12.49 10.89 2.55
N LYS A 48 13.14 10.86 3.71
CA LYS A 48 14.07 11.94 4.12
C LYS A 48 15.32 12.01 3.25
N HIS A 49 15.83 10.86 2.79
CA HIS A 49 17.18 10.79 2.21
C HIS A 49 17.23 10.40 0.73
N HIS A 50 16.24 9.69 0.21
CA HIS A 50 16.34 9.13 -1.15
C HIS A 50 15.95 10.15 -2.24
N THR A 51 16.64 10.10 -3.39
CA THR A 51 16.41 11.01 -4.52
C THR A 51 15.01 10.88 -5.13
N CYS A 52 14.45 9.67 -5.18
CA CYS A 52 13.06 9.44 -5.63
C CYS A 52 11.98 9.79 -4.60
N SER A 53 12.33 10.39 -3.46
CA SER A 53 11.34 10.88 -2.52
C SER A 53 10.39 11.88 -3.19
N ALA A 54 9.12 11.84 -2.81
CA ALA A 54 8.13 12.84 -3.21
C ALA A 54 8.33 14.18 -2.49
N LEU A 55 9.14 14.22 -1.44
CA LEU A 55 9.50 15.45 -0.74
C LEU A 55 10.52 16.24 -1.55
N THR A 56 10.30 17.55 -1.64
CA THR A 56 11.30 18.51 -2.10
C THR A 56 12.50 18.54 -1.15
N GLU A 57 13.65 19.04 -1.63
CA GLU A 57 14.84 19.20 -0.79
C GLU A 57 14.60 20.10 0.42
N ALA A 58 13.75 21.13 0.28
CA ALA A 58 13.36 21.98 1.40
C ALA A 58 12.50 21.23 2.44
N GLU A 59 11.56 20.39 2.00
CA GLU A 59 10.76 19.56 2.90
C GLU A 59 11.61 18.51 3.61
N LYS A 60 12.55 17.86 2.92
CA LYS A 60 13.48 16.88 3.53
C LYS A 60 14.28 17.46 4.70
N LEU A 61 14.66 18.73 4.62
CA LEU A 61 15.39 19.43 5.70
C LEU A 61 14.55 19.62 6.96
N GLN A 62 13.23 19.73 6.83
CA GLN A 62 12.28 19.92 7.94
C GLN A 62 11.50 18.65 8.28
N PHE A 63 11.78 17.54 7.59
CA PHE A 63 10.99 16.32 7.72
C PHE A 63 11.44 15.48 8.91
N ASP A 64 10.56 15.35 9.90
CA ASP A 64 10.79 14.58 11.13
C ASP A 64 9.96 13.28 11.21
N GLY A 65 9.35 12.88 10.10
CA GLY A 65 8.55 11.66 9.97
C GLY A 65 7.09 11.94 9.63
N PHE A 66 6.41 10.94 9.06
CA PHE A 66 4.99 11.08 8.74
C PHE A 66 4.11 10.97 10.00
N PRO A 67 3.03 11.78 10.09
CA PRO A 67 2.04 11.63 11.15
C PRO A 67 1.27 10.31 10.90
N ASN A 68 1.59 9.30 11.71
CA ASN A 68 0.94 8.00 11.66
C ASN A 68 0.17 7.75 12.95
N TYR A 69 -0.97 7.07 12.86
CA TYR A 69 -1.66 6.54 14.03
C TYR A 69 -0.75 5.59 14.82
N ALA A 70 -1.03 5.46 16.13
CA ALA A 70 -0.38 4.45 16.95
C ALA A 70 -0.76 3.05 16.46
N TYR A 71 0.12 2.06 16.68
CA TYR A 71 -0.22 0.68 16.39
C TYR A 71 -1.42 0.25 17.24
N ASP A 72 -2.43 -0.28 16.56
CA ASP A 72 -3.61 -0.84 17.19
C ASP A 72 -3.98 -2.16 16.48
N PRO A 73 -3.86 -3.32 17.16
CA PRO A 73 -4.11 -4.62 16.55
C PRO A 73 -5.57 -4.83 16.13
N VAL A 74 -6.52 -3.99 16.58
CA VAL A 74 -7.93 -4.09 16.13
C VAL A 74 -8.12 -3.71 14.66
N PHE A 75 -7.11 -3.08 14.05
CA PHE A 75 -7.08 -2.73 12.62
C PHE A 75 -6.20 -3.68 11.78
N CYS A 76 -5.83 -4.85 12.31
CA CYS A 76 -5.17 -5.90 11.54
C CYS A 76 -6.20 -6.98 11.18
N PHE A 77 -6.44 -7.20 9.90
CA PHE A 77 -7.45 -8.14 9.44
C PHE A 77 -6.86 -9.23 8.54
N ILE A 78 -7.52 -10.39 8.56
CA ILE A 78 -7.37 -11.39 7.51
C ILE A 78 -8.67 -11.35 6.71
N GLY A 79 -8.55 -10.98 5.44
CA GLY A 79 -9.67 -10.97 4.50
C GLY A 79 -9.77 -12.28 3.75
N GLU A 80 -10.96 -12.87 3.68
CA GLU A 80 -11.26 -13.98 2.77
C GLU A 80 -11.50 -13.44 1.36
N ILE A 81 -10.82 -13.99 0.36
CA ILE A 81 -10.92 -13.54 -1.03
C ILE A 81 -12.04 -14.29 -1.74
N GLU A 82 -13.06 -13.54 -2.17
CA GLU A 82 -14.04 -14.01 -3.14
C GLU A 82 -13.68 -13.45 -4.53
N TYR A 83 -13.14 -14.31 -5.40
CA TYR A 83 -12.81 -13.94 -6.77
C TYR A 83 -14.06 -13.62 -7.59
N ALA A 84 -14.00 -12.54 -8.37
CA ALA A 84 -15.12 -12.09 -9.16
C ALA A 84 -15.44 -13.08 -10.31
N ALA A 85 -16.72 -13.45 -10.45
CA ALA A 85 -17.18 -14.27 -11.57
C ALA A 85 -17.14 -13.52 -12.91
N SER A 86 -17.21 -12.19 -12.86
CA SER A 86 -17.06 -11.30 -14.02
C SER A 86 -16.23 -10.07 -13.64
N GLU A 87 -15.38 -9.66 -14.58
CA GLU A 87 -14.45 -8.56 -14.39
C GLU A 87 -15.08 -7.27 -14.92
N ASN A 88 -15.21 -6.27 -14.05
CA ASN A 88 -15.62 -4.94 -14.45
C ASN A 88 -14.36 -4.10 -14.68
N VAL A 89 -14.26 -3.48 -15.85
CA VAL A 89 -13.15 -2.58 -16.21
C VAL A 89 -13.53 -1.15 -15.90
N TYR A 90 -12.61 -0.44 -15.28
CA TYR A 90 -12.72 0.95 -14.88
C TYR A 90 -11.50 1.73 -15.38
N THR A 91 -11.65 3.04 -15.44
CA THR A 91 -10.56 3.96 -15.74
C THR A 91 -10.62 5.13 -14.79
N SER A 92 -9.52 5.40 -14.08
CA SER A 92 -9.38 6.60 -13.25
C SER A 92 -8.34 7.54 -13.86
N ARG A 93 -8.59 8.84 -13.76
CA ARG A 93 -7.59 9.84 -14.11
C ARG A 93 -6.63 10.02 -12.93
N ILE A 94 -5.36 9.72 -13.15
CA ILE A 94 -4.27 10.00 -12.22
C ILE A 94 -3.48 11.22 -12.71
N SER A 95 -2.52 11.71 -11.93
CA SER A 95 -1.70 12.88 -12.27
C SER A 95 -0.94 12.71 -13.59
N GLU A 96 -0.56 11.48 -13.92
CA GLU A 96 0.29 11.17 -15.07
C GLU A 96 -0.47 10.76 -16.32
N ALA A 97 -1.64 10.10 -16.19
CA ALA A 97 -2.37 9.46 -17.29
C ALA A 97 -3.77 9.00 -16.87
N GLU A 98 -4.47 8.35 -17.80
CA GLU A 98 -5.55 7.44 -17.46
C GLU A 98 -4.96 6.11 -16.97
N LEU A 99 -5.49 5.61 -15.86
CA LEU A 99 -5.14 4.33 -15.25
C LEU A 99 -6.31 3.37 -15.42
N PRO A 100 -6.25 2.43 -16.38
CA PRO A 100 -7.21 1.34 -16.48
C PRO A 100 -6.95 0.31 -15.38
N TYR A 101 -8.01 -0.21 -14.79
CA TYR A 101 -7.96 -1.29 -13.80
C TYR A 101 -9.28 -2.05 -13.79
N ARG A 102 -9.27 -3.25 -13.23
CA ARG A 102 -10.42 -4.15 -13.22
C ARG A 102 -10.64 -4.75 -11.84
N LYS A 103 -11.90 -4.85 -11.41
CA LYS A 103 -12.24 -5.55 -10.16
C LYS A 103 -12.08 -7.05 -10.38
N ILE A 104 -11.20 -7.68 -9.60
CA ILE A 104 -10.88 -9.11 -9.72
C ILE A 104 -11.37 -9.93 -8.53
N ALA A 105 -11.60 -9.31 -7.38
CA ALA A 105 -12.10 -9.98 -6.19
C ALA A 105 -12.71 -8.99 -5.19
N VAL A 106 -13.27 -9.55 -4.13
CA VAL A 106 -13.66 -8.85 -2.90
C VAL A 106 -12.97 -9.55 -1.73
N ALA A 107 -12.33 -8.78 -0.85
CA ALA A 107 -11.76 -9.28 0.39
C ALA A 107 -12.72 -8.99 1.55
N LYS A 108 -13.33 -10.03 2.11
CA LYS A 108 -14.29 -9.94 3.22
C LYS A 108 -13.60 -10.10 4.56
N PHE A 109 -13.92 -9.24 5.52
CA PHE A 109 -13.33 -9.27 6.86
C PHE A 109 -14.33 -8.80 7.92
N CYS A 110 -14.06 -9.12 9.17
CA CYS A 110 -14.91 -8.75 10.30
C CYS A 110 -14.27 -7.64 11.13
N TYR A 111 -15.05 -6.61 11.47
CA TYR A 111 -14.66 -5.55 12.39
C TYR A 111 -15.79 -5.32 13.41
N PHE A 112 -15.48 -5.53 14.70
CA PHE A 112 -16.43 -5.48 15.81
C PHE A 112 -17.74 -6.26 15.57
N GLY A 113 -17.62 -7.48 15.03
CA GLY A 113 -18.76 -8.38 14.79
C GLY A 113 -19.63 -8.01 13.59
N LYS A 114 -19.23 -7.00 12.80
CA LYS A 114 -19.85 -6.66 11.52
C LYS A 114 -18.94 -7.09 10.38
N GLU A 115 -19.55 -7.61 9.32
CA GLU A 115 -18.84 -7.93 8.08
C GLU A 115 -18.64 -6.67 7.25
N TYR A 116 -17.43 -6.54 6.72
CA TYR A 116 -17.01 -5.50 5.80
C TYR A 116 -16.33 -6.16 4.60
N ALA A 117 -16.20 -5.40 3.52
CA ALA A 117 -15.64 -5.89 2.27
C ALA A 117 -14.83 -4.77 1.59
N LEU A 118 -13.66 -5.12 1.06
CA LEU A 118 -12.86 -4.26 0.20
C LEU A 118 -12.79 -4.84 -1.20
N ASP A 119 -12.97 -3.99 -2.20
CA ASP A 119 -12.76 -4.38 -3.58
C ASP A 119 -11.25 -4.54 -3.85
N VAL A 120 -10.91 -5.62 -4.55
CA VAL A 120 -9.53 -5.92 -4.96
C VAL A 120 -9.43 -5.72 -6.47
N TYR A 121 -8.56 -4.81 -6.89
CA TYR A 121 -8.38 -4.46 -8.29
C TYR A 121 -7.05 -4.98 -8.85
N TRP A 122 -7.05 -5.28 -10.13
CA TRP A 122 -5.86 -5.48 -10.95
C TRP A 122 -5.60 -4.24 -11.80
N LEU A 123 -4.37 -3.74 -11.82
CA LEU A 123 -3.95 -2.64 -12.67
C LEU A 123 -3.66 -3.14 -14.10
N ASP A 124 -4.39 -2.64 -15.09
CA ASP A 124 -4.26 -3.05 -16.51
C ASP A 124 -3.13 -2.28 -17.22
N ILE A 125 -1.93 -2.39 -16.66
CA ILE A 125 -0.69 -1.83 -17.20
C ILE A 125 0.32 -2.95 -17.46
N TYR A 126 1.35 -2.68 -18.26
CA TYR A 126 2.36 -3.70 -18.62
C TYR A 126 2.97 -4.43 -17.41
N GLY A 127 3.20 -3.72 -16.29
CA GLY A 127 3.72 -4.32 -15.06
C GLY A 127 2.68 -5.05 -14.20
N GLY A 128 1.39 -4.85 -14.45
CA GLY A 128 0.30 -5.39 -13.64
C GLY A 128 0.35 -4.98 -12.17
N GLY A 129 -0.49 -5.63 -11.36
CA GLY A 129 -0.43 -5.57 -9.90
C GLY A 129 -1.79 -5.48 -9.23
N ILE A 130 -1.89 -6.09 -8.04
CA ILE A 130 -2.99 -5.87 -7.10
C ILE A 130 -2.90 -4.45 -6.53
N TRP A 131 -4.05 -3.78 -6.51
CA TRP A 131 -4.28 -2.46 -5.96
C TRP A 131 -5.55 -2.46 -5.11
N ILE A 132 -5.44 -1.99 -3.87
CA ILE A 132 -6.55 -1.88 -2.91
C ILE A 132 -6.56 -0.46 -2.32
N PRO A 133 -7.30 0.47 -2.95
CA PRO A 133 -7.59 1.78 -2.36
C PRO A 133 -8.64 1.64 -1.26
N VAL A 134 -8.47 2.41 -0.19
CA VAL A 134 -9.40 2.46 0.94
C VAL A 134 -9.77 3.88 1.28
N GLY A 135 -11.02 4.07 1.67
CA GLY A 135 -11.53 5.31 2.23
C GLY A 135 -12.46 5.00 3.39
N ASP A 136 -12.55 5.93 4.33
CA ASP A 136 -13.33 5.81 5.55
C ASP A 136 -13.66 7.22 6.09
N GLU A 137 -14.27 7.26 7.27
CA GLU A 137 -14.74 8.50 7.92
C GLU A 137 -13.60 9.47 8.27
N THR A 138 -12.34 9.04 8.24
CA THR A 138 -11.19 9.93 8.48
C THR A 138 -10.75 10.74 7.25
N ASN A 139 -11.21 10.38 6.04
CA ASN A 139 -10.80 11.03 4.79
C ASN A 139 -11.13 12.52 4.81
N GLY A 140 -10.10 13.36 4.60
CA GLY A 140 -10.24 14.82 4.55
C GLY A 140 -10.36 15.50 5.92
N GLU A 141 -10.55 14.73 6.98
CA GLU A 141 -10.56 15.22 8.37
C GLU A 141 -9.17 15.04 9.00
N THR A 142 -8.70 13.80 9.09
CA THR A 142 -7.41 13.43 9.70
C THR A 142 -6.53 12.61 8.78
N THR A 143 -7.04 12.18 7.63
CA THR A 143 -6.27 11.50 6.56
C THR A 143 -6.48 12.18 5.20
N TYR A 144 -5.71 11.75 4.20
CA TYR A 144 -5.75 12.35 2.86
C TYR A 144 -7.16 12.25 2.23
N PRO A 145 -7.72 13.33 1.64
CA PRO A 145 -9.08 13.32 1.08
C PRO A 145 -9.32 12.25 0.01
N GLY A 146 -8.30 11.91 -0.77
CA GLY A 146 -8.37 10.88 -1.82
C GLY A 146 -8.29 9.44 -1.30
N GLY A 147 -8.21 9.24 0.02
CA GLY A 147 -8.07 7.93 0.65
C GLY A 147 -6.62 7.47 0.80
N ARG A 148 -6.47 6.18 1.08
CA ARG A 148 -5.21 5.49 1.38
C ARG A 148 -5.11 4.21 0.56
N TYR A 149 -3.96 3.52 0.62
CA TYR A 149 -3.75 2.26 -0.09
C TYR A 149 -3.23 1.20 0.87
N LEU A 150 -3.87 0.03 0.90
CA LEU A 150 -3.34 -1.15 1.60
C LEU A 150 -2.37 -1.93 0.70
N PHE A 151 -2.70 -2.03 -0.59
CA PHE A 151 -1.88 -2.69 -1.61
C PHE A 151 -1.63 -1.76 -2.80
N ASP A 152 -0.39 -1.75 -3.26
CA ASP A 152 0.07 -1.20 -4.54
C ASP A 152 1.28 -2.05 -4.97
N THR A 153 0.98 -3.27 -5.39
CA THR A 153 2.03 -4.29 -5.62
C THR A 153 2.93 -3.93 -6.81
N CYS A 154 2.45 -3.11 -7.76
CA CYS A 154 3.28 -2.60 -8.85
C CYS A 154 4.39 -1.66 -8.35
N LYS A 155 4.23 -1.09 -7.13
CA LYS A 155 5.25 -0.30 -6.43
C LYS A 155 5.88 -1.04 -5.25
N GLY A 156 5.61 -2.34 -5.11
CA GLY A 156 6.19 -3.20 -4.07
C GLY A 156 5.45 -3.20 -2.73
N ALA A 157 4.34 -2.46 -2.59
CA ALA A 157 3.53 -2.45 -1.38
C ALA A 157 2.62 -3.69 -1.33
N ASN A 158 2.98 -4.65 -0.46
CA ASN A 158 2.35 -5.96 -0.38
C ASN A 158 2.40 -6.51 1.05
N LEU A 159 1.27 -6.59 1.75
CA LEU A 159 1.21 -7.16 3.10
C LEU A 159 1.18 -8.69 3.11
N GLY A 160 0.80 -9.33 2.01
CA GLY A 160 0.80 -10.78 1.86
C GLY A 160 -0.55 -11.33 1.45
N ILE A 161 -0.50 -12.44 0.71
CA ILE A 161 -1.64 -13.27 0.30
C ILE A 161 -1.29 -14.69 0.75
N GLY A 162 -2.28 -15.43 1.24
CA GLY A 162 -2.14 -16.82 1.64
C GLY A 162 -1.67 -17.71 0.49
N GLU A 163 -1.03 -18.83 0.82
CA GLU A 163 -0.40 -19.71 -0.18
C GLU A 163 -1.39 -20.26 -1.23
N ASP A 164 -2.64 -20.45 -0.83
CA ASP A 164 -3.74 -20.91 -1.67
C ASP A 164 -4.45 -19.78 -2.43
N GLY A 165 -4.08 -18.52 -2.19
CA GLY A 165 -4.76 -17.34 -2.71
C GLY A 165 -6.13 -17.07 -2.06
N GLY A 166 -6.53 -17.83 -1.03
CA GLY A 166 -7.86 -17.69 -0.42
C GLY A 166 -7.95 -16.55 0.61
N ASN A 167 -6.80 -16.05 1.09
CA ASN A 167 -6.75 -15.04 2.15
C ASN A 167 -5.79 -13.91 1.81
N ILE A 168 -6.08 -12.71 2.30
CA ILE A 168 -5.24 -11.51 2.17
C ILE A 168 -5.04 -10.85 3.54
N LEU A 169 -3.84 -10.36 3.80
CA LEU A 169 -3.53 -9.60 5.01
C LEU A 169 -3.88 -8.13 4.76
N LEU A 170 -4.84 -7.58 5.51
CA LEU A 170 -5.36 -6.21 5.37
C LEU A 170 -4.99 -5.35 6.58
#